data_AF-A0AAV3S7B6-F1
#
_entry.id   AF-A0AAV3S7B6-F1
#
_cell.length_a   1.000
_cell.length_b   1.000
_cell.length_c   1.000
_cell.angle_alpha   90.00
_cell.angle_beta   90.00
_cell.angle_gamma   90.00
#
_symmetry.space_group_name_H-M   'P 1'
#
loop_
_entity.id
_entity.type
_entity.pdbx_description
1 polymer ?
#
loop_
_entity_poly.entity_id
_entity_poly.type
_entity_poly.pdbx_seq_one_letter_code
_entity_poly.pdbx_strand_id
1 'polypeptide(L)'
;MDEKTRELRDIFVDVTEGETVTESQQEGHGSLATDAEIDDRLHDVVDAMRERLDFRTDLDDDALVRLVRGFYAGDDDTALADTLGVDEERVVEARRDLHLVQPDVADAPLDLDALRRAIETGDPSDADLAADLDSDPDTVREYRRVARIQTEIRSLNDRYRAEFESILQDRDLAERLTTAAQEDGLEEATEGQETNTNL
;
A
#
# COMPACT_ATOMS: atom_id res chain seq x y z
N MET A 1 -12.50 47.04 -47.00
CA MET A 1 -13.14 45.71 -47.12
C MET A 1 -12.03 44.73 -47.48
N ASP A 2 -11.46 43.94 -46.57
CA ASP A 2 -11.96 43.52 -45.27
C ASP A 2 -10.85 43.51 -44.21
N GLU A 3 -11.13 44.25 -43.14
CA GLU A 3 -10.28 44.49 -41.96
C GLU A 3 -10.56 43.45 -40.84
N LYS A 4 -11.25 42.35 -41.19
CA LYS A 4 -11.82 41.41 -40.21
C LYS A 4 -11.75 39.95 -40.67
N THR A 5 -10.74 39.55 -41.43
CA THR A 5 -10.52 38.12 -41.73
C THR A 5 -9.06 37.77 -41.97
N ARG A 6 -8.39 37.33 -40.88
CA ARG A 6 -7.09 36.64 -40.79
C ARG A 6 -5.95 37.56 -40.30
N GLU A 7 -5.81 38.02 -39.05
CA GLU A 7 -6.29 37.62 -37.72
C GLU A 7 -6.20 36.13 -37.34
N LEU A 8 -5.66 35.28 -38.22
CA LEU A 8 -5.39 33.85 -37.95
C LEU A 8 -3.95 33.46 -38.31
N ARG A 9 -3.11 34.44 -38.66
CA ARG A 9 -1.72 34.23 -39.07
C ARG A 9 -0.69 34.60 -38.00
N ASP A 10 -1.08 35.30 -36.94
CA ASP A 10 -0.17 35.71 -35.87
C ASP A 10 -0.33 34.89 -34.57
N ILE A 11 -1.24 33.91 -34.53
CA ILE A 11 -1.34 32.99 -33.37
C ILE A 11 -0.44 31.75 -33.53
N PHE A 12 0.03 31.44 -34.74
CA PHE A 12 0.71 30.18 -35.03
C PHE A 12 2.24 30.32 -35.22
N VAL A 13 2.80 31.52 -35.12
CA VAL A 13 4.22 31.79 -35.46
C VAL A 13 4.90 32.63 -34.38
N ASP A 14 4.56 32.39 -33.11
CA ASP A 14 5.26 33.01 -31.97
C ASP A 14 5.46 32.00 -30.82
N VAL A 15 5.73 30.74 -31.15
CA VAL A 15 6.06 29.65 -30.20
C VAL A 15 7.22 28.82 -30.75
N THR A 16 8.25 29.46 -31.32
CA THR A 16 9.50 28.75 -31.67
C THR A 16 10.72 29.67 -31.56
N GLU A 17 10.74 30.59 -30.61
CA GLU A 17 11.97 31.16 -30.07
C GLU A 17 12.00 30.70 -28.61
N GLY A 18 12.63 29.56 -28.33
CA GLY A 18 14.07 29.58 -28.13
C GLY A 18 14.46 29.78 -26.66
N GLU A 19 13.55 29.63 -25.69
CA GLU A 19 13.92 29.38 -24.31
C GLU A 19 14.01 27.86 -24.12
N THR A 20 15.24 27.36 -24.18
CA THR A 20 15.56 26.04 -23.64
C THR A 20 15.25 26.09 -22.15
N VAL A 21 14.08 25.62 -21.78
CA VAL A 21 13.73 25.26 -20.41
C VAL A 21 14.60 24.06 -20.06
N THR A 22 15.86 24.35 -19.73
CA THR A 22 16.58 23.54 -18.77
C THR A 22 16.01 23.98 -17.43
N GLU A 23 14.85 23.44 -17.08
CA GLU A 23 14.57 23.25 -15.67
C GLU A 23 15.82 22.59 -15.12
N SER A 24 16.55 23.34 -14.30
CA SER A 24 17.65 22.78 -13.55
C SER A 24 16.99 21.69 -12.73
N GLN A 25 17.11 20.45 -13.20
CA GLN A 25 16.87 19.30 -12.38
C GLN A 25 17.81 19.52 -11.20
N GLN A 26 17.24 19.99 -10.10
CA GLN A 26 17.86 19.77 -8.82
C GLN A 26 17.88 18.25 -8.75
N GLU A 27 19.03 17.66 -9.02
CA GLU A 27 19.43 16.39 -8.44
C GLU A 27 19.34 16.60 -6.93
N GLY A 28 18.12 16.60 -6.40
CA GLY A 28 17.88 16.13 -5.07
C GLY A 28 18.33 14.69 -5.13
N HIS A 29 19.60 14.45 -4.77
CA HIS A 29 20.10 13.14 -4.48
C HIS A 29 18.96 12.37 -3.82
N GLY A 30 18.46 11.34 -4.50
CA GLY A 30 17.38 10.51 -4.01
C GLY A 30 17.84 9.91 -2.69
N SER A 31 17.60 10.62 -1.60
CA SER A 31 17.87 10.16 -0.26
C SER A 31 16.84 9.07 -0.05
N LEU A 32 17.31 7.84 -0.22
CA LEU A 32 16.58 6.66 0.16
C LEU A 32 15.99 6.91 1.55
N ALA A 33 14.67 6.72 1.67
CA ALA A 33 13.98 6.97 2.93
C ALA A 33 14.56 6.05 3.99
N THR A 34 14.94 6.63 5.12
CA THR A 34 15.36 5.89 6.30
C THR A 34 14.17 5.12 6.88
N ASP A 35 14.45 4.09 7.69
CA ASP A 35 13.40 3.33 8.37
C ASP A 35 12.45 4.20 9.20
N ALA A 36 12.96 5.28 9.79
CA ALA A 36 12.18 6.25 10.55
C ALA A 36 11.26 7.08 9.63
N GLU A 37 11.77 7.55 8.48
CA GLU A 37 10.94 8.28 7.51
C GLU A 37 9.85 7.40 6.88
N ILE A 38 10.12 6.09 6.74
CA ILE A 38 9.11 5.11 6.33
C ILE A 38 8.04 4.97 7.41
N ASP A 39 8.44 4.82 8.68
CA ASP A 39 7.50 4.71 9.80
C ASP A 39 6.62 5.94 9.94
N ASP A 40 7.18 7.14 9.80
CA ASP A 40 6.43 8.40 9.79
C ASP A 40 5.38 8.42 8.67
N ARG A 41 5.74 8.00 7.45
CA ARG A 41 4.79 7.92 6.33
C ARG A 41 3.71 6.86 6.54
N LEU A 42 4.06 5.71 7.12
CA LEU A 42 3.07 4.69 7.46
C LEU A 42 2.11 5.21 8.52
N HIS A 43 2.61 5.96 9.50
CA HIS A 43 1.80 6.63 10.53
C HIS A 43 0.81 7.61 9.90
N ASP A 44 1.26 8.45 8.96
CA ASP A 44 0.38 9.38 8.22
C ASP A 44 -0.77 8.64 7.51
N VAL A 45 -0.49 7.46 6.93
CA VAL A 45 -1.54 6.64 6.28
C VAL A 45 -2.50 6.07 7.32
N VAL A 46 -2.00 5.52 8.43
CA VAL A 46 -2.82 4.98 9.53
C VAL A 46 -3.72 6.06 10.14
N ASP A 47 -3.18 7.25 10.38
CA ASP A 47 -3.94 8.40 10.87
C ASP A 47 -5.06 8.78 9.89
N ALA A 48 -4.74 8.90 8.60
CA ALA A 48 -5.72 9.18 7.57
C ALA A 48 -6.79 8.07 7.42
N MET A 49 -6.46 6.82 7.76
CA MET A 49 -7.43 5.73 7.84
C MET A 49 -8.33 5.91 9.05
N ARG A 50 -7.79 6.15 10.25
CA ARG A 50 -8.59 6.37 11.47
C ARG A 50 -9.54 7.56 11.38
N GLU A 51 -9.13 8.62 10.68
CA GLU A 51 -10.00 9.78 10.47
C GLU A 51 -11.21 9.47 9.57
N ARG A 52 -11.09 8.48 8.70
CA ARG A 52 -12.05 8.20 7.63
C ARG A 52 -12.83 6.90 7.82
N LEU A 53 -12.31 5.97 8.62
CA LEU A 53 -12.81 4.63 8.82
C LEU A 53 -13.11 4.39 10.30
N ASP A 54 -14.08 3.52 10.57
CA ASP A 54 -14.44 3.13 11.94
C ASP A 54 -13.58 1.94 12.41
N PHE A 55 -12.42 2.25 13.00
CA PHE A 55 -11.53 1.24 13.59
C PHE A 55 -12.19 0.59 14.82
N ARG A 56 -12.09 -0.74 14.90
CA ARG A 56 -12.53 -1.54 16.05
C ARG A 56 -11.35 -1.96 16.91
N THR A 57 -10.21 -2.18 16.29
CA THR A 57 -8.95 -2.44 16.98
C THR A 57 -8.63 -1.30 17.95
N ASP A 58 -8.12 -1.69 19.10
CA ASP A 58 -7.62 -0.79 20.14
C ASP A 58 -6.09 -0.77 20.22
N LEU A 59 -5.41 -1.39 19.24
CA LEU A 59 -3.99 -1.23 19.04
C LEU A 59 -3.67 0.24 18.74
N ASP A 60 -2.54 0.72 19.27
CA ASP A 60 -2.00 2.04 18.95
C ASP A 60 -1.37 2.09 17.55
N ASP A 61 -1.10 3.30 17.07
CA ASP A 61 -0.63 3.51 15.69
C ASP A 61 0.76 2.92 15.49
N ASP A 62 1.63 2.94 16.50
CA ASP A 62 2.93 2.25 16.49
C ASP A 62 2.78 0.73 16.32
N ALA A 63 1.79 0.11 16.95
CA ALA A 63 1.47 -1.30 16.78
C ALA A 63 0.89 -1.59 15.39
N LEU A 64 0.05 -0.70 14.87
CA LEU A 64 -0.50 -0.82 13.51
C LEU A 64 0.58 -0.70 12.44
N VAL A 65 1.52 0.26 12.58
CA VAL A 65 2.67 0.41 11.67
C VAL A 65 3.55 -0.84 11.69
N ARG A 66 3.83 -1.40 12.88
CA ARG A 66 4.57 -2.68 13.00
C ARG A 66 3.82 -3.83 12.34
N LEU A 67 2.50 -3.90 12.50
CA LEU A 67 1.66 -4.91 11.87
C LEU A 67 1.71 -4.80 10.33
N VAL A 68 1.60 -3.60 9.77
CA VAL A 68 1.71 -3.37 8.31
C VAL A 68 3.07 -3.87 7.81
N ARG A 69 4.17 -3.51 8.48
CA ARG A 69 5.51 -3.95 8.10
C ARG A 69 5.65 -5.46 8.11
N GLY A 70 5.24 -6.13 9.18
CA GLY A 70 5.32 -7.59 9.28
C GLY A 70 4.45 -8.29 8.23
N PHE A 71 3.23 -7.79 7.99
CA PHE A 71 2.34 -8.33 6.96
C PHE A 71 2.98 -8.30 5.56
N TYR A 72 3.60 -7.20 5.17
CA TYR A 72 4.30 -7.09 3.88
C TYR A 72 5.66 -7.81 3.86
N ALA A 73 6.27 -8.06 5.01
CA ALA A 73 7.42 -8.95 5.14
C ALA A 73 7.04 -10.45 5.00
N GLY A 74 5.74 -10.76 5.02
CA GLY A 74 5.21 -12.12 4.87
C GLY A 74 4.94 -12.83 6.19
N ASP A 75 4.91 -12.11 7.32
CA ASP A 75 4.55 -12.69 8.61
C ASP A 75 3.07 -13.09 8.62
N ASP A 76 2.78 -14.25 9.20
CA ASP A 76 1.41 -14.72 9.45
C ASP A 76 0.83 -14.10 10.74
N ASP A 77 -0.47 -14.31 10.98
CA ASP A 77 -1.16 -13.68 12.11
C ASP A 77 -0.61 -14.16 13.47
N THR A 78 -0.11 -15.39 13.55
CA THR A 78 0.55 -15.92 14.76
C THR A 78 1.87 -15.20 15.03
N ALA A 79 2.73 -15.06 14.01
CA ALA A 79 4.01 -14.37 14.13
C ALA A 79 3.84 -12.87 14.46
N LEU A 80 2.85 -12.22 13.85
CA LEU A 80 2.46 -10.85 14.15
C LEU A 80 1.95 -10.70 15.59
N ALA A 81 1.13 -11.64 16.06
CA ALA A 81 0.60 -11.64 17.43
C ALA A 81 1.73 -11.74 18.47
N ASP A 82 2.68 -12.66 18.26
CA ASP A 82 3.86 -12.82 19.10
C ASP A 82 4.73 -11.55 19.11
N THR A 83 4.92 -10.93 17.95
CA THR A 83 5.73 -9.70 17.80
C THR A 83 5.09 -8.51 18.52
N LEU A 84 3.77 -8.39 18.45
CA LEU A 84 3.01 -7.31 19.07
C LEU A 84 2.68 -7.57 20.54
N GLY A 85 2.82 -8.81 21.01
CA GLY A 85 2.47 -9.24 22.37
C GLY A 85 0.96 -9.24 22.62
N VAL A 86 0.17 -9.61 21.61
CA VAL A 86 -1.30 -9.63 21.65
C VAL A 86 -1.84 -10.97 21.15
N ASP A 87 -3.15 -11.19 21.29
CA ASP A 87 -3.80 -12.38 20.74
C ASP A 87 -4.00 -12.27 19.22
N GLU A 88 -3.96 -13.42 18.52
CA GLU A 88 -4.14 -13.52 17.07
C GLU A 88 -5.46 -12.88 16.58
N GLU A 89 -6.54 -13.01 17.36
CA GLU A 89 -7.84 -12.39 17.05
C GLU A 89 -7.74 -10.85 16.91
N ARG A 90 -6.89 -10.21 17.72
CA ARG A 90 -6.66 -8.76 17.62
C ARG A 90 -5.88 -8.40 16.36
N VAL A 91 -4.94 -9.24 15.95
CA VAL A 91 -4.20 -9.05 14.69
C VAL A 91 -5.15 -9.14 13.50
N VAL A 92 -5.98 -10.17 13.47
CA VAL A 92 -7.00 -10.35 12.42
C VAL A 92 -7.95 -9.14 12.36
N GLU A 93 -8.39 -8.64 13.53
CA GLU A 93 -9.21 -7.43 13.61
C GLU A 93 -8.47 -6.19 13.10
N ALA A 94 -7.26 -5.93 13.58
CA ALA A 94 -6.46 -4.79 13.18
C ALA A 94 -6.15 -4.81 11.67
N ARG A 95 -5.83 -5.97 11.11
CA ARG A 95 -5.61 -6.15 9.67
C ARG A 95 -6.86 -5.85 8.85
N ARG A 96 -8.02 -6.30 9.31
CA ARG A 96 -9.32 -6.01 8.69
C ARG A 96 -9.59 -4.50 8.66
N ASP A 97 -9.30 -3.81 9.74
CA ASP A 97 -9.45 -2.34 9.84
C ASP A 97 -8.43 -1.60 8.97
N LEU A 98 -7.21 -2.14 8.82
CA LEU A 98 -6.16 -1.65 7.91
C LEU A 98 -6.36 -2.06 6.43
N HIS A 99 -7.48 -2.69 6.08
CA HIS A 99 -7.76 -3.20 4.73
C HIS A 99 -6.75 -4.26 4.22
N LEU A 100 -5.96 -4.86 5.12
CA LEU A 100 -4.97 -5.90 4.82
C LEU A 100 -5.62 -7.29 4.84
N VAL A 101 -6.51 -7.54 3.90
CA VAL A 101 -7.26 -8.81 3.83
C VAL A 101 -6.39 -9.90 3.18
N GLN A 102 -6.20 -11.03 3.88
CA GLN A 102 -5.40 -12.17 3.38
C GLN A 102 -6.12 -12.91 2.23
N PRO A 103 -5.39 -13.67 1.40
CA PRO A 103 -5.97 -14.62 0.46
C PRO A 103 -6.93 -15.66 1.05
N ASP A 104 -7.03 -15.87 2.36
CA ASP A 104 -7.98 -16.83 2.96
C ASP A 104 -9.47 -16.50 2.70
N VAL A 105 -9.80 -15.29 2.21
CA VAL A 105 -11.12 -15.04 1.61
C VAL A 105 -11.35 -15.81 0.31
N ALA A 106 -10.30 -16.18 -0.40
CA ALA A 106 -10.40 -16.99 -1.61
C ALA A 106 -10.90 -18.41 -1.30
N ASP A 107 -10.63 -18.92 -0.10
CA ASP A 107 -11.07 -20.25 0.37
C ASP A 107 -12.31 -20.18 1.28
N ALA A 108 -13.10 -19.11 1.18
CA ALA A 108 -14.28 -18.94 2.02
C ALA A 108 -15.25 -20.15 1.90
N PRO A 109 -15.81 -20.63 3.02
CA PRO A 109 -16.75 -21.76 3.06
C PRO A 109 -18.15 -21.39 2.53
N LEU A 110 -18.31 -20.22 1.91
CA LEU A 110 -19.56 -19.71 1.34
C LEU A 110 -19.30 -18.82 0.13
N ASP A 111 -20.31 -18.64 -0.72
CA ASP A 111 -20.25 -17.74 -1.88
C ASP A 111 -20.27 -16.27 -1.43
N LEU A 112 -19.09 -15.65 -1.37
CA LEU A 112 -18.93 -14.25 -0.94
C LEU A 112 -19.60 -13.25 -1.89
N ASP A 113 -19.64 -13.54 -3.19
CA ASP A 113 -20.30 -12.68 -4.16
C ASP A 113 -21.82 -12.75 -4.00
N ALA A 114 -22.37 -13.91 -3.67
CA ALA A 114 -23.78 -14.05 -3.30
C ALA A 114 -24.09 -13.32 -1.98
N LEU A 115 -23.28 -13.52 -0.93
CA LEU A 115 -23.44 -12.82 0.35
C LEU A 115 -23.41 -11.30 0.16
N ARG A 116 -22.42 -10.79 -0.60
CA ARG A 116 -22.30 -9.37 -0.89
C ARG A 116 -23.53 -8.83 -1.63
N ARG A 117 -23.99 -9.51 -2.68
CA ARG A 117 -25.19 -9.10 -3.43
C ARG A 117 -26.44 -9.06 -2.56
N ALA A 118 -26.58 -10.03 -1.65
CA ALA A 118 -27.70 -10.08 -0.71
C ALA A 118 -27.67 -8.89 0.26
N ILE A 119 -26.48 -8.55 0.80
CA ILE A 119 -26.27 -7.36 1.64
C ILE A 119 -26.67 -6.08 0.90
N GLU A 120 -26.20 -5.91 -0.35
CA GLU A 120 -26.47 -4.71 -1.15
C GLU A 120 -27.94 -4.57 -1.56
N THR A 121 -28.65 -5.69 -1.75
CA THR A 121 -30.05 -5.68 -2.22
C THR A 121 -31.06 -5.43 -1.11
N GLY A 122 -30.81 -5.95 0.09
CA GLY A 122 -31.79 -5.86 1.19
C GLY A 122 -31.27 -6.15 2.58
N ASP A 123 -29.97 -6.45 2.73
CA ASP A 123 -29.30 -6.73 4.01
C ASP A 123 -30.10 -7.64 4.97
N PRO A 124 -30.53 -8.85 4.53
CA PRO A 124 -31.35 -9.73 5.34
C PRO A 124 -30.67 -10.22 6.62
N SER A 125 -31.43 -10.91 7.48
CA SER A 125 -30.90 -11.40 8.75
C SER A 125 -29.83 -12.48 8.52
N ASP A 126 -28.93 -12.66 9.49
CA ASP A 126 -27.90 -13.71 9.42
C ASP A 126 -28.52 -15.11 9.23
N ALA A 127 -29.70 -15.35 9.80
CA ALA A 127 -30.41 -16.63 9.67
C ALA A 127 -30.95 -16.87 8.27
N ASP A 128 -31.49 -15.83 7.61
CA ASP A 128 -31.98 -15.93 6.24
C ASP A 128 -30.82 -16.14 5.27
N LEU A 129 -29.73 -15.38 5.45
CA LEU A 129 -28.50 -15.53 4.67
C LEU A 129 -27.88 -16.93 4.83
N ALA A 130 -27.86 -17.48 6.04
CA ALA A 130 -27.35 -18.82 6.31
C ALA A 130 -28.15 -19.88 5.56
N ALA A 131 -29.48 -19.77 5.54
CA ALA A 131 -30.35 -20.66 4.79
C ALA A 131 -30.14 -20.53 3.26
N ASP A 132 -30.00 -19.30 2.75
CA ASP A 132 -29.83 -19.03 1.31
C ASP A 132 -28.44 -19.48 0.79
N LEU A 133 -27.41 -19.38 1.63
CA LEU A 133 -26.02 -19.69 1.28
C LEU A 133 -25.58 -21.11 1.67
N ASP A 134 -26.50 -21.92 2.21
CA ASP A 134 -26.22 -23.26 2.75
C ASP A 134 -25.03 -23.27 3.72
N SER A 135 -25.04 -22.31 4.65
CA SER A 135 -23.97 -22.07 5.63
C SER A 135 -24.56 -21.92 7.04
N ASP A 136 -23.70 -21.83 8.05
CA ASP A 136 -24.17 -21.59 9.42
C ASP A 136 -24.22 -20.09 9.76
N PRO A 137 -25.10 -19.65 10.68
CA PRO A 137 -25.26 -18.24 11.02
C PRO A 137 -24.02 -17.55 11.60
N ASP A 138 -23.13 -18.28 12.28
CA ASP A 138 -21.90 -17.73 12.82
C ASP A 138 -20.87 -17.50 11.70
N THR A 139 -20.73 -18.45 10.78
CA THR A 139 -19.94 -18.30 9.54
C THR A 139 -20.43 -17.12 8.71
N VAL A 140 -21.75 -17.00 8.49
CA VAL A 140 -22.32 -15.85 7.78
C VAL A 140 -21.99 -14.53 8.49
N ARG A 141 -22.09 -14.48 9.82
CA ARG A 141 -21.81 -13.27 10.59
C ARG A 141 -20.35 -12.84 10.44
N GLU A 142 -19.43 -13.80 10.47
CA GLU A 142 -18.01 -13.53 10.25
C GLU A 142 -17.77 -12.97 8.84
N TYR A 143 -18.22 -13.68 7.81
CA TYR A 143 -17.99 -13.27 6.43
C TYR A 143 -18.81 -12.05 6.00
N ARG A 144 -19.90 -11.72 6.70
CA ARG A 144 -20.63 -10.46 6.52
C ARG A 144 -19.76 -9.26 6.89
N ARG A 145 -18.93 -9.38 7.94
CA ARG A 145 -17.95 -8.34 8.28
C ARG A 145 -16.93 -8.18 7.15
N VAL A 146 -16.40 -9.30 6.67
CA VAL A 146 -15.42 -9.32 5.58
C VAL A 146 -15.99 -8.72 4.28
N ALA A 147 -17.21 -9.09 3.91
CA ALA A 147 -17.90 -8.54 2.74
C ALA A 147 -18.10 -7.02 2.81
N ARG A 148 -18.42 -6.49 3.99
CA ARG A 148 -18.54 -5.04 4.23
C ARG A 148 -17.20 -4.32 4.05
N ILE A 149 -16.12 -4.86 4.64
CA ILE A 149 -14.76 -4.31 4.48
C ILE A 149 -14.36 -4.31 3.00
N GLN A 150 -14.60 -5.40 2.27
CA GLN A 150 -14.30 -5.41 0.83
C GLN A 150 -15.09 -4.37 0.03
N THR A 151 -16.33 -4.07 0.43
CA THR A 151 -17.12 -3.01 -0.22
C THR A 151 -16.52 -1.63 0.06
N GLU A 152 -16.04 -1.40 1.28
CA GLU A 152 -15.33 -0.18 1.65
C GLU A 152 -14.01 -0.03 0.87
N ILE A 153 -13.19 -1.09 0.81
CA ILE A 153 -11.96 -1.16 0.00
C ILE A 153 -12.24 -0.78 -1.45
N ARG A 154 -13.26 -1.41 -2.06
CA ARG A 154 -13.65 -1.12 -3.45
C ARG A 154 -14.15 0.30 -3.64
N SER A 155 -14.92 0.84 -2.69
CA SER A 155 -15.38 2.23 -2.72
C SER A 155 -14.21 3.22 -2.69
N LEU A 156 -13.10 2.84 -2.05
CA LEU A 156 -11.88 3.62 -1.96
C LEU A 156 -10.85 3.25 -3.04
N ASN A 157 -11.22 2.39 -4.00
CA ASN A 157 -10.35 1.90 -5.06
C ASN A 157 -9.03 1.29 -4.55
N ASP A 158 -9.07 0.59 -3.40
CA ASP A 158 -7.90 -0.05 -2.77
C ASP A 158 -6.77 0.94 -2.42
N ARG A 159 -7.11 2.23 -2.25
CA ARG A 159 -6.15 3.31 -2.08
C ARG A 159 -5.15 3.07 -0.95
N TYR A 160 -5.61 2.69 0.24
CA TYR A 160 -4.71 2.59 1.40
C TYR A 160 -3.71 1.46 1.25
N ARG A 161 -4.15 0.32 0.70
CA ARG A 161 -3.23 -0.77 0.34
C ARG A 161 -2.18 -0.30 -0.67
N ALA A 162 -2.60 0.40 -1.72
CA ALA A 162 -1.68 0.94 -2.72
C ALA A 162 -0.68 1.95 -2.12
N GLU A 163 -1.10 2.78 -1.16
CA GLU A 163 -0.22 3.72 -0.45
C GLU A 163 0.80 2.95 0.41
N PHE A 164 0.38 1.94 1.19
CA PHE A 164 1.29 1.07 1.94
C PHE A 164 2.30 0.36 1.02
N GLU A 165 1.83 -0.22 -0.09
CA GLU A 165 2.69 -0.86 -1.08
C GLU A 165 3.70 0.11 -1.68
N SER A 166 3.27 1.34 -2.03
CA SER A 166 4.17 2.36 -2.57
C SER A 166 5.26 2.74 -1.56
N ILE A 167 4.90 2.96 -0.29
CA ILE A 167 5.85 3.33 0.77
C ILE A 167 6.88 2.22 1.00
N LEU A 168 6.45 0.96 1.02
CA LEU A 168 7.32 -0.19 1.31
C LEU A 168 8.14 -0.65 0.09
N GLN A 169 7.64 -0.47 -1.14
CA GLN A 169 8.42 -0.73 -2.35
C GLN A 169 9.61 0.23 -2.49
N ASP A 170 9.46 1.49 -2.07
CA ASP A 170 10.57 2.45 -2.03
C ASP A 170 11.69 1.98 -1.09
N ARG A 171 11.36 1.30 0.00
CA ARG A 171 12.34 0.66 0.91
C ARG A 171 13.03 -0.53 0.26
N ASP A 172 12.27 -1.45 -0.33
CA ASP A 172 12.82 -2.60 -1.04
C ASP A 172 13.80 -2.17 -2.13
N LEU A 173 13.48 -1.09 -2.84
CA LEU A 173 14.37 -0.48 -3.82
C LEU A 173 15.61 0.14 -3.16
N ALA A 174 15.44 0.84 -2.04
CA ALA A 174 16.52 1.41 -1.25
C ALA A 174 17.52 0.37 -0.76
N GLU A 175 17.07 -0.72 -0.15
CA GLU A 175 17.92 -1.80 0.39
C GLU A 175 18.71 -2.50 -0.72
N ARG A 176 18.12 -2.70 -1.90
CA ARG A 176 18.83 -3.29 -3.05
C ARG A 176 19.91 -2.36 -3.58
N LEU A 177 19.65 -1.06 -3.66
CA LEU A 177 20.63 -0.07 -4.14
C LEU A 177 21.79 0.12 -3.15
N THR A 178 21.54 0.12 -1.83
CA THR A 178 22.61 0.18 -0.82
C THR A 178 23.46 -1.09 -0.82
N THR A 179 22.84 -2.26 -0.94
CA THR A 179 23.55 -3.55 -1.07
C THR A 179 24.44 -3.55 -2.31
N ALA A 180 23.90 -3.17 -3.47
CA ALA A 180 24.67 -3.09 -4.72
C ALA A 180 25.82 -2.07 -4.65
N ALA A 181 25.61 -0.90 -4.06
CA ALA A 181 26.68 0.10 -3.86
C ALA A 181 27.76 -0.38 -2.89
N GLN A 182 27.41 -1.20 -1.91
CA GLN A 182 28.36 -1.79 -0.96
C GLN A 182 29.13 -2.97 -1.58
N GLU A 183 28.53 -3.70 -2.52
CA GLU A 183 29.21 -4.74 -3.31
C GLU A 183 30.15 -4.14 -4.37
N ASP A 184 29.72 -3.12 -5.11
CA ASP A 184 30.53 -2.45 -6.16
C ASP A 184 31.68 -1.62 -5.56
N GLY A 185 31.46 -0.99 -4.39
CA GLY A 185 32.51 -0.25 -3.67
C GLY A 185 33.58 -1.15 -3.02
N LEU A 186 33.34 -2.46 -2.89
CA LEU A 186 34.32 -3.43 -2.39
C LEU A 186 35.18 -4.03 -3.51
N GLU A 187 34.70 -4.08 -4.75
CA GLU A 187 35.51 -4.53 -5.90
C GLU A 187 36.51 -3.45 -6.35
N GLU A 188 36.11 -2.17 -6.42
CA GLU A 188 36.99 -1.07 -6.86
C GLU A 188 38.15 -0.78 -5.86
N ALA A 189 37.96 -1.06 -4.57
CA ALA A 189 39.01 -0.86 -3.55
C ALA A 189 40.11 -1.94 -3.56
N THR A 190 39.89 -3.06 -4.26
CA THR A 190 40.87 -4.17 -4.34
C THR A 190 41.70 -4.19 -5.61
N GLU A 191 41.38 -3.38 -6.63
CA GLU A 191 42.07 -3.34 -7.93
C GLU A 191 43.23 -2.31 -7.99
N GLY A 192 43.92 -2.09 -6.86
CA GLY A 192 45.02 -1.11 -6.78
C GLY A 192 46.34 -1.64 -6.19
N GLN A 193 46.42 -2.91 -5.77
CA GLN A 193 47.59 -3.42 -5.01
C GLN A 193 48.44 -4.47 -5.72
N GLU A 194 48.24 -4.78 -7.01
CA GLU A 194 49.05 -5.77 -7.69
C GLU A 194 49.86 -5.21 -8.87
N THR A 195 51.19 -5.24 -8.66
CA THR A 195 52.25 -5.36 -9.69
C THR A 195 53.00 -4.10 -10.12
N ASN A 196 53.95 -3.68 -9.29
CA ASN A 196 55.26 -3.21 -9.76
C ASN A 196 56.37 -3.72 -8.84
N THR A 197 56.75 -4.97 -9.02
CA THR A 197 58.06 -5.46 -8.58
C THR A 197 58.57 -6.44 -9.60
N ASN A 198 59.32 -5.94 -10.58
CA ASN A 198 60.45 -6.66 -11.15
C ASN A 198 61.57 -5.65 -11.37
N LEU A 199 62.66 -5.90 -10.67
CA LEU A 199 63.93 -5.18 -10.63
C LEU A 199 64.98 -6.09 -11.27
#